data_AF-A0A2N2T7E2-F1
#
_entry.id   AF-A0A2N2T7E2-F1
#
_cell.length_a   1.000
_cell.length_b   1.000
_cell.length_c   1.000
_cell.angle_alpha   90.00
_cell.angle_beta   90.00
_cell.angle_gamma   90.00
#
_symmetry.space_group_name_H-M   'P 1'
#
loop_
_entity.id
_entity.type
_entity.pdbx_description
1 polymer ?
#
loop_
_entity_poly.entity_id
_entity_poly.type
_entity_poly.pdbx_seq_one_letter_code
_entity_poly.pdbx_strand_id
1 'polypeptide(L)'
;MTRLPVSLQSLVIQCAALLLAAGLNLLLQSPFSHQPALWQLALIQGAIAAGLSVLWRQPAWWPPLHFGFLPAILLALQASVPAWIYL
;
A
#
# COMPACT_ATOMS: atom_id res chain seq x y z
N MET A 1 18.44 17.53 -14.36
CA MET A 1 18.00 16.17 -14.01
C MET A 1 16.52 16.05 -14.30
N THR A 2 16.14 15.38 -15.38
CA THR A 2 14.74 15.11 -15.72
C THR A 2 14.16 14.17 -14.67
N ARG A 3 13.20 14.66 -13.88
CA ARG A 3 12.47 13.79 -12.94
C ARG A 3 11.58 12.84 -13.75
N LEU A 4 11.53 11.57 -13.34
CA LEU A 4 10.57 10.63 -13.89
C LEU A 4 9.14 11.17 -13.70
N PRO A 5 8.19 10.88 -14.60
CA PRO A 5 6.80 11.24 -14.37
C PRO A 5 6.27 10.54 -13.12
N VAL A 6 5.38 11.22 -12.39
CA VAL A 6 4.85 10.75 -11.10
C VAL A 6 4.18 9.38 -11.22
N SER A 7 3.59 9.06 -12.37
CA SER A 7 3.02 7.74 -12.67
C SER A 7 4.06 6.63 -12.65
N LEU A 8 5.23 6.83 -13.29
CA LEU A 8 6.34 5.88 -13.27
C LEU A 8 6.94 5.73 -11.87
N GLN A 9 7.11 6.85 -11.15
CA GLN A 9 7.57 6.80 -9.75
C GLN A 9 6.60 5.99 -8.89
N SER A 10 5.29 6.22 -9.05
CA SER A 10 4.24 5.51 -8.31
C SER A 10 4.22 4.03 -8.65
N LEU A 11 4.41 3.66 -9.92
CA LEU A 11 4.50 2.26 -10.32
C LEU A 11 5.69 1.57 -9.64
N VAL A 12 6.88 2.19 -9.66
CA VAL A 12 8.06 1.63 -9.00
C VAL A 12 7.85 1.51 -7.49
N ILE A 13 7.27 2.53 -6.86
CA ILE A 13 6.95 2.53 -5.43
C ILE A 13 5.98 1.40 -5.09
N GLN A 14 4.91 1.22 -5.88
CA GLN A 14 3.93 0.16 -5.64
C GLN A 14 4.55 -1.24 -5.82
N CYS A 15 5.35 -1.45 -6.86
CA CYS A 15 6.08 -2.71 -7.05
C CYS A 15 7.05 -2.99 -5.90
N ALA A 16 7.81 -1.98 -5.46
CA ALA A 16 8.73 -2.10 -4.33
C ALA A 16 7.99 -2.40 -3.03
N ALA A 17 6.89 -1.70 -2.76
CA ALA A 17 6.07 -1.91 -1.57
C ALA A 17 5.44 -3.30 -1.54
N LEU A 18 4.98 -3.81 -2.70
CA LEU A 18 4.45 -5.17 -2.82
C LEU A 18 5.52 -6.22 -2.50
N LEU A 19 6.71 -6.08 -3.09
CA LEU A 19 7.83 -7.00 -2.84
C LEU A 19 8.27 -6.99 -1.37
N LEU A 20 8.33 -5.81 -0.76
CA LEU A 20 8.67 -5.67 0.66
C LEU A 20 7.60 -6.27 1.57
N ALA A 21 6.31 -6.04 1.29
CA ALA A 21 5.21 -6.64 2.04
C ALA A 21 5.19 -8.17 1.89
N ALA A 22 5.46 -8.70 0.69
CA ALA A 22 5.57 -10.13 0.44
C ALA A 22 6.76 -10.74 1.19
N GLY A 23 7.93 -10.08 1.16
CA GLY A 23 9.10 -10.50 1.92
C GLY A 23 8.85 -10.49 3.42
N LEU A 24 8.16 -9.47 3.94
CA LEU A 24 7.77 -9.42 5.35
C LEU A 24 6.79 -10.54 5.71
N ASN A 25 5.83 -10.85 4.84
CA ASN A 25 4.91 -11.97 5.06
C ASN A 25 5.65 -13.31 5.15
N LEU A 26 6.60 -13.58 4.25
CA LEU A 26 7.44 -14.79 4.32
C LEU A 26 8.27 -14.84 5.63
N LEU A 27 8.80 -13.69 6.05
CA LEU A 27 9.55 -13.56 7.30
C LEU A 27 8.66 -13.67 8.55
N LEU A 28 7.36 -13.40 8.47
CA LEU A 28 6.43 -13.60 9.59
C LEU A 28 5.96 -15.06 9.66
N GLN A 29 5.79 -15.70 8.52
CA GLN A 29 5.33 -17.08 8.44
C GLN A 29 6.42 -18.08 8.88
N SER A 30 7.69 -17.82 8.55
CA SER A 30 8.78 -18.77 8.81
C SER A 30 9.15 -18.88 10.31
N PRO A 31 9.66 -17.83 10.98
CA PRO A 31 10.01 -17.88 12.40
C PRO A 31 8.84 -17.77 13.38
N PHE A 32 7.73 -17.10 13.02
CA PHE A 32 6.65 -16.81 13.99
C PHE A 32 5.38 -17.63 13.80
N SER A 33 5.30 -18.48 12.75
CA SER A 33 4.07 -19.19 12.34
C SER A 33 2.84 -18.26 12.27
N HIS A 34 3.08 -16.96 12.07
CA HIS A 34 2.03 -15.96 12.07
C HIS A 34 1.50 -15.82 10.66
N GLN A 35 0.19 -15.99 10.49
CA GLN A 35 -0.50 -15.78 9.22
C GLN A 35 -1.24 -14.44 9.27
N PRO A 36 -0.61 -13.35 8.81
CA PRO A 36 -1.27 -12.05 8.81
C PRO A 36 -2.47 -12.09 7.85
N ALA A 37 -3.56 -11.45 8.27
CA ALA A 37 -4.75 -11.32 7.44
C ALA A 37 -4.47 -10.42 6.23
N LEU A 38 -5.20 -10.64 5.13
CA LEU A 38 -5.02 -9.88 3.88
C LEU A 38 -5.08 -8.35 4.09
N TRP A 39 -5.96 -7.88 4.98
CA TRP A 39 -6.07 -6.45 5.29
C TRP A 39 -4.83 -5.90 6.03
N GLN A 40 -4.15 -6.72 6.84
CA GLN A 40 -2.91 -6.32 7.52
C GLN A 40 -1.77 -6.19 6.51
N LEU A 41 -1.67 -7.13 5.56
CA LEU A 41 -0.69 -7.05 4.48
C LEU A 41 -0.92 -5.84 3.59
N ALA A 42 -2.18 -5.52 3.30
CA ALA A 42 -2.52 -4.35 2.50
C ALA A 42 -2.23 -3.03 3.25
N LEU A 43 -2.42 -2.98 4.57
CA LEU A 43 -2.00 -1.82 5.40
C LEU A 43 -0.49 -1.63 5.38
N ILE A 44 0.25 -2.73 5.55
CA ILE A 44 1.72 -2.71 5.52
C ILE A 44 2.21 -2.24 4.15
N GLN A 45 1.64 -2.76 3.06
CA GLN A 45 1.99 -2.34 1.71
C GLN A 45 1.68 -0.86 1.47
N GLY A 46 0.52 -0.36 1.91
CA GLY A 46 0.16 1.06 1.82
C GLY A 46 1.09 1.96 2.64
N ALA A 47 1.46 1.55 3.84
CA ALA A 47 2.40 2.30 4.70
C ALA A 47 3.81 2.37 4.09
N ILE A 48 4.31 1.26 3.54
CA ILE A 48 5.59 1.23 2.83
C ILE A 48 5.53 2.13 1.59
N ALA A 49 4.46 2.05 0.80
CA ALA A 49 4.29 2.89 -0.39
C ALA A 49 4.28 4.38 -0.05
N ALA A 50 3.56 4.77 1.01
CA ALA A 50 3.54 6.16 1.48
C ALA A 50 4.92 6.63 1.98
N GLY A 51 5.65 5.79 2.71
CA GLY A 51 7.02 6.10 3.15
C GLY A 51 8.00 6.29 1.98
N LEU A 52 7.92 5.39 0.98
CA LEU A 52 8.72 5.50 -0.25
C LEU A 52 8.34 6.74 -1.08
N SER A 53 7.05 7.07 -1.15
CA SER A 53 6.54 8.30 -1.79
C SER A 53 7.12 9.56 -1.15
N VAL A 54 7.16 9.62 0.18
CA VAL A 54 7.79 10.73 0.92
C VAL A 54 9.30 10.79 0.64
N LEU A 55 9.99 9.65 0.69
CA LEU A 55 11.43 9.58 0.43
C LEU A 55 11.79 10.02 -1.00
N TRP A 56 10.97 9.65 -1.98
CA TRP A 56 11.13 10.04 -3.38
C TRP A 56 10.60 11.44 -3.71
N ARG A 57 10.13 12.18 -2.69
CA ARG A 57 9.60 13.56 -2.82
C ARG A 57 8.47 13.66 -3.84
N GLN A 58 7.58 12.66 -3.85
CA GLN A 58 6.32 12.78 -4.57
C GLN A 58 5.47 13.91 -3.97
N PRO A 59 4.52 14.47 -4.74
CA PRO A 59 3.68 15.56 -4.26
C PRO A 59 2.95 15.19 -2.96
N ALA A 60 2.83 16.14 -2.02
CA ALA A 60 2.34 15.89 -0.66
C ALA A 60 0.89 15.35 -0.57
N TRP A 61 0.12 15.41 -1.66
CA TRP A 61 -1.23 14.87 -1.77
C TRP A 61 -1.29 13.39 -2.15
N TRP A 62 -0.16 12.78 -2.52
CA TRP A 62 -0.06 11.37 -2.90
C TRP A 62 0.01 10.39 -1.70
N PRO A 63 0.79 10.65 -0.64
CA PRO A 63 0.80 9.80 0.56
C PRO A 63 -0.58 9.65 1.25
N PRO A 64 -1.42 10.70 1.36
CA PRO A 64 -2.79 10.55 1.85
C PRO A 64 -3.66 9.63 1.00
N LEU A 65 -3.45 9.56 -0.32
CA LEU A 65 -4.18 8.62 -1.18
C LEU A 65 -3.75 7.17 -0.90
N HIS A 66 -2.46 6.92 -0.72
CA HIS A 66 -1.95 5.60 -0.35
C HIS A 66 -2.45 5.13 1.03
N PHE A 67 -2.59 6.05 1.99
CA PHE A 67 -3.09 5.74 3.33
C PHE A 67 -4.61 5.74 3.46
N GLY A 68 -5.33 6.57 2.69
CA GLY A 68 -6.77 6.75 2.81
C GLY A 68 -7.57 5.70 2.05
N PHE A 69 -7.04 5.19 0.94
CA PHE A 69 -7.73 4.21 0.09
C PHE A 69 -8.06 2.92 0.84
N LEU A 70 -7.11 2.39 1.61
CA LEU A 70 -7.30 1.14 2.33
C LEU A 70 -8.33 1.19 3.47
N PRO A 71 -8.27 2.14 4.44
CA PRO A 71 -9.31 2.28 5.45
C PRO A 71 -10.66 2.61 4.83
N ALA A 72 -10.71 3.38 3.73
CA ALA A 72 -11.96 3.62 3.00
C ALA A 72 -12.55 2.33 2.41
N ILE A 73 -11.74 1.46 1.81
CA ILE A 73 -12.19 0.15 1.31
C ILE A 73 -12.59 -0.76 2.45
N LEU A 74 -11.85 -0.78 3.56
CA LEU A 74 -12.21 -1.59 4.72
C LEU A 74 -13.53 -1.15 5.33
N LEU A 75 -13.77 0.16 5.45
CA LEU A 75 -15.06 0.71 5.87
C LEU A 75 -16.17 0.38 4.87
N ALA A 76 -15.90 0.48 3.56
CA ALA A 76 -16.85 0.12 2.52
C ALA A 76 -17.23 -1.37 2.59
N LEU A 77 -16.25 -2.25 2.76
CA LEU A 77 -16.46 -3.69 2.97
C LEU A 77 -17.26 -3.97 4.24
N GLN A 78 -16.94 -3.30 5.36
CA GLN A 78 -17.66 -3.45 6.63
C GLN A 78 -19.11 -2.98 6.52
N ALA A 79 -19.33 -1.88 5.79
CA ALA A 79 -20.65 -1.34 5.52
C ALA A 79 -21.40 -2.09 4.40
N SER A 80 -20.85 -3.20 3.89
CA SER A 80 -21.41 -3.98 2.78
C SER A 80 -21.72 -3.13 1.54
N VAL A 81 -20.92 -2.08 1.34
CA VAL A 81 -21.05 -1.16 0.22
C VAL A 81 -20.75 -1.95 -1.06
N PRO A 82 -21.62 -1.87 -2.08
CA PRO A 82 -21.38 -2.51 -3.36
C PRO A 82 -20.02 -2.14 -3.97
N ALA A 83 -19.35 -3.14 -4.56
CA ALA A 83 -18.00 -2.97 -5.10
C ALA A 83 -17.86 -1.88 -6.18
N TRP A 84 -18.93 -1.59 -6.92
CA TRP A 84 -18.95 -0.55 -7.96
C TRP A 84 -18.88 0.89 -7.41
N ILE A 85 -18.98 1.09 -6.10
CA ILE A 85 -18.89 2.42 -5.47
C ILE A 85 -17.43 2.79 -5.15
N TYR A 86 -16.54 1.81 -5.01
CA TYR A 86 -15.13 2.02 -4.64
C TYR A 86 -14.11 1.42 -5.62
N LEU A 87 -14.57 0.77 -6.69
CA LEU A 87 -13.79 0.37 -7.88
C LEU A 87 -13.97 1.40 -8.99
#